data_AF-A0A3C1UT56-F1
#
_entry.id   AF-A0A3C1UT56-F1
#
_cell.length_a   1.000
_cell.length_b   1.000
_cell.length_c   1.000
_cell.angle_alpha   90.00
_cell.angle_beta   90.00
_cell.angle_gamma   90.00
#
_symmetry.space_group_name_H-M   'P 1'
#
loop_
_entity.id
_entity.type
_entity.pdbx_description
1 polymer ?
#
loop_
_entity_poly.entity_id
_entity_poly.type
_entity_poly.pdbx_seq_one_letter_code
_entity_poly.pdbx_strand_id
1 'polypeptide(L)'
;MFGWKKKVDKAAWAEAIYQKKIMRPENEPDEKLSKLTTFMLEQHHRIILESVQIALSTKNVDTRKGRVDLSRQHYQEMLKLKPFCNKEQLAMIRDAEIAMKQL
;
A
#
# COMPACT_ATOMS: atom_id res chain seq x y z
N MET A 1 -15.75 -3.17 -28.53
CA MET A 1 -14.73 -2.20 -28.08
C MET A 1 -13.57 -2.97 -27.47
N PHE A 2 -12.46 -3.09 -28.20
CA PHE A 2 -11.24 -3.73 -27.69
C PHE A 2 -10.60 -2.79 -26.66
N GLY A 3 -10.86 -3.06 -25.38
CA GLY A 3 -10.22 -2.35 -24.28
C GLY A 3 -8.73 -2.64 -24.30
N TRP A 4 -7.92 -1.67 -24.70
CA TRP A 4 -6.48 -1.68 -24.48
C TRP A 4 -6.23 -1.85 -22.98
N LYS A 5 -5.92 -3.08 -22.54
CA LYS A 5 -5.36 -3.31 -21.20
C LYS A 5 -4.06 -2.52 -21.15
N LYS A 6 -4.04 -1.44 -20.35
CA LYS A 6 -2.84 -0.66 -20.09
C LYS A 6 -1.76 -1.64 -19.60
N LYS A 7 -0.68 -1.78 -20.36
CA LYS A 7 0.43 -2.65 -19.99
C LYS A 7 1.01 -2.09 -18.68
N VAL A 8 1.07 -2.92 -17.64
CA VAL A 8 1.66 -2.51 -16.36
C VAL A 8 3.14 -2.23 -16.60
N ASP A 9 3.62 -1.08 -16.11
CA ASP A 9 5.03 -0.75 -16.15
C ASP A 9 5.78 -1.61 -15.13
N LYS A 10 6.39 -2.70 -15.61
CA LYS A 10 7.08 -3.68 -14.76
C LYS A 10 8.32 -3.08 -14.10
N ALA A 11 9.00 -2.13 -14.76
CA ALA A 11 10.15 -1.45 -14.16
C ALA A 11 9.71 -0.62 -12.96
N ALA A 12 8.68 0.21 -13.16
CA ALA A 12 8.11 1.00 -12.07
C ALA A 12 7.54 0.12 -10.95
N TRP A 13 6.94 -1.02 -11.28
CA TRP A 13 6.44 -1.96 -10.28
C TRP A 13 7.58 -2.56 -9.44
N ALA A 14 8.62 -3.07 -10.09
CA ALA A 14 9.77 -3.64 -9.40
C ALA A 14 10.48 -2.59 -8.54
N GLU A 15 10.64 -1.35 -9.02
CA GLU A 15 11.21 -0.25 -8.24
C GLU A 15 10.38 0.10 -7.01
N ALA A 16 9.04 0.10 -7.14
CA ALA A 16 8.14 0.33 -6.02
C ALA A 16 8.22 -0.76 -4.94
N ILE A 17 8.39 -2.02 -5.34
CA ILE A 17 8.52 -3.17 -4.42
C ILE A 17 9.89 -3.22 -3.76
N TYR A 18 10.96 -3.09 -4.54
CA TYR A 18 12.33 -3.26 -4.04
C TYR A 18 12.93 -1.97 -3.48
N GLN A 19 12.25 -0.83 -3.64
CA GLN A 19 12.71 0.51 -3.22
C GLN A 19 14.10 0.88 -3.78
N LYS A 20 14.45 0.31 -4.93
CA LYS A 20 15.71 0.56 -5.63
C LYS A 20 15.53 0.30 -7.12
N LYS A 21 16.39 0.94 -7.92
CA LYS A 21 16.46 0.71 -9.36
C LYS A 21 16.86 -0.73 -9.65
N ILE A 22 16.10 -1.40 -10.51
CA ILE A 22 16.38 -2.76 -10.97
C ILE A 22 16.93 -2.70 -12.40
N MET A 23 18.05 -3.36 -12.66
CA MET A 23 18.71 -3.31 -13.98
C MET A 23 18.03 -4.20 -15.04
N ARG A 24 17.24 -5.19 -14.63
CA ARG A 24 16.55 -6.15 -15.52
C ARG A 24 15.15 -6.51 -15.00
N PRO A 25 14.22 -5.54 -14.89
CA PRO A 25 12.89 -5.77 -14.36
C PRO A 25 12.09 -6.79 -15.18
N GLU A 26 12.38 -6.96 -16.48
CA GLU A 26 11.76 -7.95 -17.36
C GLU A 26 11.90 -9.40 -16.88
N ASN A 27 12.94 -9.70 -16.10
CA ASN A 27 13.20 -11.03 -15.55
C ASN A 27 12.39 -11.33 -14.29
N GLU A 28 11.71 -10.34 -13.71
CA GLU A 28 10.86 -10.54 -12.55
C GLU A 28 9.49 -11.08 -13.00
N PRO A 29 9.07 -12.29 -12.54
CA PRO A 29 7.74 -12.81 -12.85
C PRO A 29 6.65 -11.92 -12.24
N ASP A 30 5.59 -11.63 -13.01
CA ASP A 30 4.44 -10.83 -12.53
C ASP A 30 3.82 -11.45 -11.27
N GLU A 31 3.79 -12.78 -11.18
CA GLU A 31 3.30 -13.50 -10.00
C GLU A 31 4.15 -13.21 -8.76
N LYS A 32 5.48 -13.11 -8.91
CA LYS A 32 6.39 -12.76 -7.82
C LYS A 32 6.15 -11.33 -7.35
N LEU A 33 6.07 -10.38 -8.29
CA LEU A 33 5.77 -8.97 -7.97
C LEU A 33 4.39 -8.83 -7.31
N SER A 34 3.39 -9.57 -7.79
CA SER A 34 2.05 -9.61 -7.19
C SER A 34 2.06 -10.16 -5.76
N LYS A 35 2.74 -11.28 -5.51
CA LYS A 35 2.89 -11.86 -4.16
C LYS A 35 3.57 -10.87 -3.19
N LEU A 36 4.64 -10.22 -3.64
CA LEU A 36 5.33 -9.19 -2.86
C LEU A 36 4.43 -7.98 -2.60
N THR A 37 3.64 -7.56 -3.60
CA THR A 37 2.66 -6.46 -3.46
C THR A 37 1.62 -6.81 -2.40
N THR A 38 1.07 -8.02 -2.43
CA THR A 38 0.12 -8.50 -1.41
C THR A 38 0.75 -8.45 -0.03
N PHE A 39 1.94 -9.02 0.15
CA PHE A 39 2.63 -9.01 1.44
C PHE A 39 2.83 -7.58 1.98
N MET A 40 3.30 -6.66 1.14
CA MET A 40 3.49 -5.26 1.54
C MET A 40 2.17 -4.60 1.92
N LEU A 41 1.12 -4.78 1.11
CA LEU A 41 -0.20 -4.20 1.39
C LEU A 41 -0.79 -4.74 2.70
N GLU A 42 -0.67 -6.04 2.98
CA GLU A 42 -1.11 -6.64 4.24
C GLU A 42 -0.41 -6.00 5.45
N GLN A 43 0.91 -5.77 5.36
CA GLN A 43 1.67 -5.13 6.44
C GLN A 43 1.23 -3.67 6.64
N HIS A 44 1.16 -2.87 5.57
CA HIS A 44 0.72 -1.48 5.68
C HIS A 44 -0.72 -1.37 6.19
N HIS A 45 -1.61 -2.21 5.67
CA HIS A 45 -3.02 -2.24 6.04
C HIS A 45 -3.19 -2.54 7.53
N ARG A 46 -2.53 -3.59 8.04
CA ARG A 46 -2.54 -3.93 9.46
C ARG A 46 -2.06 -2.77 10.34
N ILE A 47 -0.93 -2.16 9.99
CA ILE A 47 -0.36 -1.04 10.75
C ILE A 47 -1.32 0.15 10.81
N ILE A 48 -2.00 0.45 9.70
CA ILE A 48 -2.98 1.54 9.63
C ILE A 48 -4.17 1.23 10.53
N LEU A 49 -4.77 0.05 10.43
CA LEU A 49 -5.94 -0.32 11.24
C LEU A 49 -5.63 -0.25 12.75
N GLU A 50 -4.52 -0.85 13.17
CA GLU A 50 -4.08 -0.82 14.57
C GLU A 50 -3.80 0.62 15.04
N SER A 51 -3.12 1.42 14.21
CA SER A 51 -2.77 2.80 14.58
C SER A 51 -3.99 3.72 14.63
N VAL A 52 -4.96 3.57 13.73
CA VAL A 52 -6.24 4.29 13.77
C VAL A 52 -6.97 3.96 15.07
N GLN A 53 -7.08 2.68 15.43
CA GLN A 53 -7.75 2.26 16.66
C GLN A 53 -7.10 2.87 17.92
N ILE A 54 -5.76 2.89 17.97
CA ILE A 54 -5.02 3.49 19.09
C ILE A 54 -5.25 5.01 19.14
N ALA A 55 -5.20 5.69 17.99
CA ALA A 55 -5.38 7.15 17.93
C ALA A 55 -6.77 7.58 18.43
N LEU A 56 -7.80 6.80 18.09
CA LEU A 56 -9.20 7.07 18.50
C LEU A 56 -9.46 6.81 19.99
N SER A 57 -8.75 5.85 20.60
CA SER A 57 -8.99 5.42 21.98
C SER A 57 -8.09 6.10 23.01
N THR A 58 -6.91 6.59 22.61
CA THR A 58 -5.94 7.15 23.54
C THR A 58 -6.32 8.57 24.03
N LYS A 59 -6.04 8.83 25.31
CA LYS A 59 -6.08 10.17 25.94
C LYS A 59 -4.76 10.93 25.81
N ASN A 60 -3.66 10.24 25.47
CA ASN A 60 -2.35 10.88 25.30
C ASN A 60 -2.27 11.54 23.91
N VAL A 61 -2.08 12.86 23.89
CA VAL A 61 -2.06 13.67 22.66
C VAL A 61 -0.86 13.33 21.77
N ASP A 62 0.31 13.11 22.35
CA ASP A 62 1.51 12.75 21.59
C ASP A 62 1.37 11.37 20.94
N THR A 63 0.82 10.40 21.68
CA THR A 63 0.48 9.09 21.13
C THR A 63 -0.51 9.20 19.98
N ARG A 64 -1.58 10.01 20.14
CA ARG A 64 -2.56 10.23 19.07
C ARG A 64 -1.89 10.80 17.82
N LYS A 65 -1.10 11.87 17.97
CA LYS A 65 -0.40 12.50 16.85
C LYS A 65 0.54 11.52 16.16
N GLY A 66 1.39 10.81 16.92
CA GLY A 66 2.32 9.84 16.37
C GLY A 66 1.63 8.71 15.60
N ARG A 67 0.46 8.26 16.07
CA ARG A 67 -0.33 7.24 15.37
C ARG A 67 -0.99 7.78 14.10
N VAL A 68 -1.51 9.00 14.12
CA VAL A 68 -2.05 9.66 12.91
C VAL A 68 -0.96 9.81 11.86
N ASP A 69 0.23 10.28 12.24
CA ASP A 69 1.36 10.46 11.32
C ASP A 69 1.84 9.11 10.76
N LEU A 70 1.95 8.08 11.60
CA LEU A 70 2.29 6.72 11.17
C LEU A 70 1.26 6.17 10.17
N SER A 71 -0.04 6.28 10.45
CA SER A 71 -1.07 5.80 9.53
C SER A 71 -1.02 6.54 8.18
N ARG A 72 -0.79 7.87 8.19
CA ARG A 72 -0.61 8.66 6.97
C ARG A 72 0.59 8.19 6.15
N GLN A 73 1.73 7.96 6.79
CA GLN A 73 2.94 7.46 6.13
C GLN A 73 2.69 6.11 5.46
N HIS A 74 2.12 5.15 6.17
CA HIS A 74 1.84 3.82 5.61
C HIS A 74 0.79 3.88 4.51
N TYR A 75 -0.21 4.76 4.61
CA TYR A 75 -1.19 4.94 3.53
C TYR A 75 -0.54 5.49 2.25
N GLN A 76 0.42 6.41 2.35
CA GLN A 76 1.17 6.89 1.19
C GLN A 76 1.97 5.78 0.50
N GLU A 77 2.59 4.87 1.27
CA GLU A 77 3.25 3.69 0.69
C GLU A 77 2.26 2.77 -0.05
N MET A 78 1.05 2.55 0.49
CA MET A 78 0.01 1.80 -0.23
C MET A 78 -0.40 2.49 -1.55
N LEU A 79 -0.46 3.83 -1.57
CA LEU A 79 -0.80 4.58 -2.78
C LEU A 79 0.27 4.46 -3.88
N LYS A 80 1.55 4.32 -3.52
CA LYS A 80 2.62 4.04 -4.49
C LYS A 80 2.44 2.68 -5.17
N LEU A 81 1.86 1.70 -4.48
CA LEU A 81 1.59 0.37 -5.01
C LEU A 81 0.27 0.28 -5.81
N LYS A 82 -0.67 1.21 -5.57
CA LYS A 82 -2.01 1.25 -6.19
C LYS A 82 -2.03 1.05 -7.71
N PRO A 83 -1.11 1.63 -8.52
CA PRO A 83 -1.12 1.45 -9.97
C PRO A 83 -0.90 0.00 -10.43
N PHE A 84 -0.32 -0.85 -9.58
CA PHE A 84 0.06 -2.22 -9.89
C PHE A 84 -0.91 -3.26 -9.30
N CYS A 85 -1.92 -2.81 -8.55
CA CYS A 85 -2.79 -3.67 -7.78
C CYS A 85 -3.87 -4.36 -8.63
N ASN A 86 -4.13 -5.62 -8.30
CA ASN A 86 -5.33 -6.33 -8.72
C ASN A 86 -6.56 -5.94 -7.84
N LYS A 87 -7.73 -6.53 -8.11
CA LYS A 87 -8.98 -6.18 -7.40
C LYS A 87 -8.93 -6.43 -5.89
N GLU A 88 -8.34 -7.53 -5.46
CA GLU A 88 -8.22 -7.90 -4.04
C GLU A 88 -7.26 -6.95 -3.31
N GLN A 89 -6.14 -6.63 -3.95
CA GLN A 89 -5.17 -5.68 -3.45
C GLN A 89 -5.75 -4.25 -3.33
N LEU A 90 -6.56 -3.83 -4.31
CA LEU A 90 -7.29 -2.55 -4.24
C LEU A 90 -8.31 -2.51 -3.10
N ALA A 91 -8.89 -3.66 -2.71
CA ALA A 91 -9.81 -3.72 -1.58
C ALA A 91 -9.10 -3.39 -0.25
N MET A 92 -7.86 -3.85 -0.05
CA MET A 92 -7.05 -3.48 1.12
C MET A 92 -6.77 -1.97 1.17
N ILE A 93 -6.44 -1.35 0.03
CA ILE A 93 -6.24 0.11 -0.06
C ILE A 93 -7.52 0.87 0.28
N ARG A 94 -8.68 0.38 -0.19
CA ARG A 94 -9.98 0.98 0.11
C ARG A 94 -10.33 0.87 1.59
N ASP A 95 -10.06 -0.27 2.21
CA ASP A 95 -10.31 -0.46 3.64
C ASP A 95 -9.42 0.45 4.49
N ALA A 96 -8.13 0.55 4.14
CA ALA A 96 -7.23 1.54 4.75
C ALA A 96 -7.75 2.98 4.58
N GLU A 97 -8.24 3.36 3.40
CA GLU A 97 -8.82 4.69 3.16
C GLU A 97 -10.05 4.96 4.05
N ILE A 98 -10.91 3.96 4.25
CA ILE A 98 -12.08 4.06 5.14
C ILE A 98 -11.65 4.24 6.59
N ALA A 99 -10.66 3.48 7.05
CA ALA A 99 -10.10 3.62 8.40
C ALA A 99 -9.48 5.01 8.61
N MET A 100 -8.72 5.50 7.63
CA MET A 100 -8.08 6.82 7.68
C MET A 100 -9.08 7.97 7.79
N LYS A 101 -10.29 7.84 7.23
CA LYS A 101 -11.35 8.87 7.32
C LYS A 101 -11.93 9.04 8.73
N GLN A 102 -11.57 8.18 9.67
CA GLN A 102 -12.01 8.26 11.05
C GLN A 102 -11.09 9.16 11.91
N LEU A 103 -9.88 9.48 11.42
CA LEU A 103 -8.88 10.33 12.10
C LEU A 103 -9.08 11.81 11.81
#